data_AF-A0A951Z6J5-F1
#
_entry.id   AF-A0A951Z6J5-F1
#
_cell.length_a   1.000
_cell.length_b   1.000
_cell.length_c   1.000
_cell.angle_alpha   90.00
_cell.angle_beta   90.00
_cell.angle_gamma   90.00
#
_symmetry.space_group_name_H-M   'P 1'
#
loop_
_entity.id
_entity.type
_entity.pdbx_description
1 polymer ?
#
loop_
_entity_poly.entity_id
_entity_poly.type
_entity_poly.pdbx_seq_one_letter_code
_entity_poly.pdbx_strand_id
1 'polypeptide(L)' 'MIDFVRIFLPTAVSLAAPLMLAAMGGYLSERSGVINIALEGKMLMAACAAALAAASSGNAAIGLLVGIAAALVMS' A
#
# COMPACT_ATOMS: atom_id res chain seq x y z
N MET A 1 9.41 0.17 26.48
CA MET A 1 8.03 -0.39 26.43
C MET A 1 7.00 0.65 26.02
N ILE A 2 7.02 1.86 26.60
CA ILE A 2 6.08 2.94 26.25
C ILE A 2 6.25 3.42 24.81
N ASP A 3 7.48 3.49 24.28
CA ASP A 3 7.75 3.95 22.91
C ASP A 3 7.17 3.03 21.82
N PHE A 4 7.18 1.72 22.08
CA PHE A 4 6.55 0.75 21.20
C PHE A 4 5.06 1.05 21.04
N VAL A 5 4.36 1.26 22.16
CA VAL A 5 2.93 1.58 22.15
C VAL A 5 2.66 2.92 21.44
N ARG A 6 3.54 3.91 21.61
CA ARG A 6 3.42 5.23 20.98
C ARG A 6 3.58 5.23 19.46
N ILE A 7 4.33 4.28 18.91
CA ILE A 7 4.54 4.17 17.45
C ILE A 7 3.52 3.20 16.85
N PHE A 8 3.39 2.02 17.45
CA PHE A 8 2.59 0.93 16.90
C PHE A 8 1.10 1.26 16.84
N LEU A 9 0.52 1.79 17.92
CA LEU A 9 -0.91 2.02 17.99
C LEU A 9 -1.41 3.05 16.96
N PRO A 10 -0.81 4.25 16.81
CA PRO A 10 -1.26 5.19 15.79
C PRO A 10 -1.00 4.69 14.36
N THR A 11 0.14 4.05 14.09
CA THR A 11 0.42 3.51 12.74
C THR A 11 -0.53 2.40 12.35
N ALA A 12 -0.85 1.47 13.28
CA ALA A 12 -1.81 0.41 13.04
C ALA A 12 -3.20 0.97 12.70
N VAL A 13 -3.68 1.96 13.45
CA VAL A 13 -4.98 2.59 13.21
C VAL A 13 -4.98 3.39 11.89
N SER A 14 -3.93 4.14 11.58
CA SER A 14 -3.84 4.91 10.33
C SER A 14 -3.76 4.01 9.09
N LEU A 15 -3.13 2.84 9.19
CA LEU A 15 -3.02 1.88 8.07
C LEU A 15 -4.26 0.97 7.95
N ALA A 16 -5.05 0.81 9.02
CA ALA A 16 -6.20 -0.08 9.01
C ALA A 16 -7.24 0.30 7.92
N ALA A 17 -7.60 1.58 7.83
CA ALA A 17 -8.59 2.05 6.86
C ALA A 17 -8.21 1.77 5.39
N PRO A 18 -7.01 2.17 4.89
CA PRO A 18 -6.62 1.88 3.51
C PRO A 18 -6.43 0.38 3.25
N LEU A 19 -5.90 -0.39 4.21
CA LEU A 19 -5.75 -1.84 4.07
C LEU A 19 -7.10 -2.56 4.01
N MET A 20 -8.09 -2.13 4.80
CA MET A 20 -9.46 -2.65 4.72
C MET A 20 -10.09 -2.36 3.35
N LEU A 21 -9.85 -1.17 2.79
CA LEU A 21 -10.35 -0.82 1.46
C LEU A 21 -9.77 -1.74 0.37
N ALA A 22 -8.47 -2.03 0.45
CA ALA A 22 -7.80 -2.97 -0.44
C ALA A 22 -8.34 -4.41 -0.27
N ALA A 23 -8.51 -4.86 0.99
CA ALA A 23 -9.05 -6.18 1.30
C ALA A 23 -10.47 -6.39 0.78
N MET A 24 -11.33 -5.36 0.84
CA MET A 24 -12.67 -5.42 0.27
C MET A 24 -12.66 -5.62 -1.26
N GLY A 25 -11.71 -5.02 -1.97
CA GLY A 25 -11.53 -5.28 -3.41
C GLY A 25 -11.14 -6.73 -3.70
N GLY A 26 -10.26 -7.32 -2.91
CA GLY A 26 -9.90 -8.74 -2.98
C GLY A 26 -11.09 -9.66 -2.70
N TYR A 27 -11.83 -9.39 -1.63
CA TYR A 27 -13.01 -10.15 -1.24
C TYR A 27 -14.11 -10.14 -2.32
N LEU A 28 -14.33 -8.99 -2.98
CA LEU A 28 -15.31 -8.89 -4.06
C LEU A 28 -14.91 -9.72 -5.29
N SER A 29 -13.61 -9.76 -5.60
CA SER A 29 -13.05 -10.63 -6.65
C SER A 29 -13.25 -12.10 -6.32
N GLU A 30 -12.96 -12.53 -5.09
CA GLU A 30 -13.14 -13.91 -4.65
C GLU A 30 -14.61 -14.34 -4.75
N ARG A 31 -15.55 -13.42 -4.44
CA ARG A 31 -17.00 -13.65 -4.62
C ARG A 31 -17.41 -13.85 -6.08
N SER A 32 -16.64 -13.34 -7.03
CA SER A 32 -16.85 -13.57 -8.47
C SER A 32 -16.27 -14.90 -8.97
N GLY A 33 -15.62 -15.67 -8.09
CA GLY A 33 -14.94 -16.93 -8.42
C GLY A 33 -13.52 -16.75 -8.95
N VAL A 34 -12.97 -15.53 -8.90
CA VAL A 34 -11.61 -15.20 -9.38
C VAL A 34 -10.75 -14.71 -8.21
N ILE A 35 -9.68 -15.44 -7.91
CA ILE A 35 -8.73 -15.02 -6.85
C ILE A 35 -7.89 -13.83 -7.35
N ASN A 36 -7.85 -12.75 -6.57
CA ASN A 36 -7.25 -11.48 -6.99
C ASN A 36 -5.72 -11.40 -6.76
N ILE A 37 -4.94 -12.16 -7.53
CA ILE A 37 -3.47 -12.07 -7.51
C ILE A 37 -2.95 -10.71 -8.02
N ALA A 38 -3.74 -10.02 -8.85
CA ALA A 38 -3.37 -8.71 -9.37
C ALA A 38 -3.16 -7.68 -8.25
N LEU A 39 -3.88 -7.79 -7.12
CA LEU A 39 -3.75 -6.86 -5.99
C LEU A 39 -2.40 -6.99 -5.29
N GLU A 40 -1.91 -8.22 -5.10
CA GLU A 40 -0.59 -8.49 -4.53
C GLU A 40 0.52 -7.88 -5.42
N GLY A 41 0.39 -8.04 -6.74
CA GLY A 41 1.31 -7.44 -7.71
C GLY A 41 1.30 -5.90 -7.69
N LYS A 42 0.11 -5.28 -7.64
CA LYS A 42 -0.02 -3.81 -7.58
C LYS A 42 0.60 -3.23 -6.31
N MET A 43 0.39 -3.87 -5.16
CA MET A 43 0.98 -3.43 -3.89
C MET A 43 2.51 -3.54 -3.90
N LEU A 44 3.06 -4.64 -4.44
CA LEU A 44 4.51 -4.84 -4.54
C LEU A 44 5.15 -3.80 -5.48
N MET A 45 4.57 -3.58 -6.66
CA MET A 45 5.08 -2.59 -7.61
C MET A 45 4.99 -1.17 -7.07
N ALA A 46 3.89 -0.80 -6.41
CA ALA A 46 3.76 0.49 -5.75
C ALA A 46 4.82 0.69 -4.65
N ALA A 47 5.07 -0.34 -3.83
CA ALA A 47 6.07 -0.29 -2.76
C ALA A 47 7.50 -0.13 -3.32
N CYS A 48 7.86 -0.94 -4.33
CA CYS A 48 9.18 -0.85 -4.97
C CYS A 48 9.39 0.50 -5.66
N ALA A 49 8.41 0.99 -6.41
CA ALA A 49 8.49 2.27 -7.10
C ALA A 49 8.59 3.44 -6.12
N ALA A 50 7.80 3.41 -5.03
CA ALA A 50 7.88 4.41 -3.97
C ALA A 50 9.24 4.43 -3.27
N ALA A 51 9.79 3.25 -2.96
CA ALA A 51 11.09 3.12 -2.31
C ALA A 51 12.23 3.65 -3.20
N LEU A 52 12.25 3.27 -4.48
CA LEU A 52 13.25 3.73 -5.45
C LEU A 52 13.19 5.25 -5.67
N ALA A 53 11.98 5.81 -5.78
CA ALA A 53 11.79 7.25 -5.95
C ALA A 53 12.14 8.05 -4.69
N ALA A 54 11.79 7.55 -3.50
CA ALA A 54 12.19 8.18 -2.24
C ALA A 54 13.71 8.14 -2.05
N ALA A 55 14.35 7.01 -2.37
CA ALA A 55 15.79 6.84 -2.24
C ALA A 55 16.60 7.72 -3.21
N SER A 56 16.14 7.86 -4.45
CA SER A 56 16.82 8.67 -5.47
C SER A 56 16.60 10.18 -5.29
N SER A 57 15.41 10.59 -4.86
CA SER A 57 15.08 12.02 -4.69
C SER A 57 15.42 12.57 -3.30
N GLY A 58 15.61 11.70 -2.30
CA GLY A 58 15.74 12.10 -0.89
C GLY A 58 14.44 12.64 -0.28
N ASN A 59 13.31 12.57 -1.00
CA ASN A 59 12.03 13.13 -0.57
C ASN A 59 10.93 12.06 -0.53
N ALA A 60 10.39 11.83 0.68
CA ALA A 60 9.32 10.86 0.92
C ALA A 60 8.03 11.19 0.13
N ALA A 61 7.72 12.47 -0.09
CA ALA A 61 6.53 12.88 -0.83
C ALA A 61 6.61 12.48 -2.31
N ILE A 62 7.80 12.56 -2.92
CA ILE A 62 8.03 12.11 -4.30
C ILE A 62 7.88 10.60 -4.38
N GLY A 63 8.41 9.86 -3.40
CA GLY A 63 8.18 8.42 -3.28
C GLY A 63 6.70 8.05 -3.21
N LEU A 64 5.94 8.73 -2.37
CA LEU A 64 4.49 8.52 -2.24
C LEU A 64 3.76 8.74 -3.58
N LEU A 65 4.03 9.87 -4.26
CA LEU A 65 3.39 10.19 -5.54
C LEU A 65 3.73 9.16 -6.62
N VAL A 66 4.98 8.72 -6.69
CA VAL A 66 5.40 7.69 -7.66
C VAL A 66 4.76 6.34 -7.34
N GLY A 67 4.65 5.95 -6.08
CA GLY A 67 3.95 4.73 -5.67
C GLY A 67 2.47 4.74 -6.05
N ILE A 68 1.78 5.86 -5.82
CA ILE A 68 0.39 6.05 -6.24
C ILE A 68 0.27 5.96 -7.77
N ALA A 69 1.14 6.64 -8.51
CA ALA A 69 1.14 6.60 -9.97
C ALA A 69 1.39 5.19 -10.51
N ALA A 70 2.32 4.43 -9.92
CA ALA A 70 2.60 3.05 -10.31
C ALA A 70 1.38 2.13 -10.13
N ALA A 71 0.66 2.24 -9.00
CA ALA A 71 -0.56 1.49 -8.77
C ALA A 71 -1.67 1.85 -9.78
N LEU A 72 -1.83 3.14 -10.10
CA LEU A 72 -2.84 3.62 -11.05
C LEU A 72 -2.56 3.14 -12.49
N VAL A 73 -1.30 3.07 -12.91
CA VAL A 73 -0.92 2.58 -14.25
C VAL A 73 -1.20 1.08 -14.40
N MET A 74 -1.11 0.30 -13.31
CA MET A 74 -1.40 -1.14 -13.29
C MET A 74 -2.89 -1.48 -13.05
N SER A 75 -3.78 -0.49 -13.12
CA SER A 75 -5.22 -0.68 -12.87
C SER A 75 -5.84 -1.69 -13.81
#